data_AF-A0AA39P7P7-F1
#
_entry.id   AF-A0AA39P7P7-F1
#
_cell.length_a   1.000
_cell.length_b   1.000
_cell.length_c   1.000
_cell.angle_alpha   90.00
_cell.angle_beta   90.00
_cell.angle_gamma   90.00
#
_symmetry.space_group_name_H-M   'P 1'
#
loop_
_entity.id
_entity.type
_entity.pdbx_description
1 polymer ?
#
loop_
_entity_poly.entity_id
_entity_poly.type
_entity_poly.pdbx_seq_one_letter_code
_entity_poly.pdbx_strand_id
1 'polypeptide(L)'
;MDSESVRKYLPICDKHPPLTAFTEIGRAELTIPVLKQRSYTGNGAVIPSALANIPCAHLGIAGVYEILNAVVGPPYSLGSEVVRSEETAPRAILERYIAQNDDFGTVYSHLRHFWRCWHIPKIRHALQSREMKDRQIRKKVLVHDRITKSDVPPRRVWDLCANRVVPFWCMPSRVVKSTPQRLWCLSVWGISHAWVDKNDRMSIMTPINGKEWPVPMPKDANLDLIRIEMLNLGAEFAWLDVLCLRQEGGKDEHLHFEEWKLDVPTIGFVYSSGERVEIAPGIIIGGETGNDVTEDKVRKKFDEQLTYLRQIHIRGTSLELASEMQNRVSSKPLDKVAGLAYLLGSNCIPIYDADMSDSNGWEVLIDVMSSSSRAELFFYFPEPGNGRKYWQPSWQQILTMKHGWTSSCSEHVQHRDTDQEWYRGYFIDSANVHGLDEGLWEEMPRQGKMVFKTSATHFSTFKIFAHHSYPIPNGSYALISNVCEIYAHPIH
;
A
#
# COMPACT_ATOMS: atom_id res chain seq x y z
N MET A 1 -3.29 16.24 -69.46
CA MET A 1 -2.71 15.67 -68.23
C MET A 1 -2.16 16.83 -67.44
N ASP A 2 -2.74 17.37 -66.39
CA ASP A 2 -4.06 17.32 -65.74
C ASP A 2 -4.05 18.62 -64.89
N SER A 3 -4.85 19.62 -65.25
CA SER A 3 -6.12 19.95 -64.58
C SER A 3 -5.96 20.44 -63.13
N GLU A 4 -5.45 21.66 -63.00
CA GLU A 4 -5.72 22.54 -61.85
C GLU A 4 -7.04 23.27 -62.11
N SER A 5 -8.08 23.00 -61.30
CA SER A 5 -9.36 23.72 -61.42
C SER A 5 -10.27 23.55 -60.18
N VAL A 6 -10.53 24.70 -59.54
CA VAL A 6 -11.86 25.18 -59.07
C VAL A 6 -12.36 24.84 -57.66
N ARG A 7 -12.43 25.92 -56.85
CA ARG A 7 -13.50 26.44 -55.95
C ARG A 7 -14.53 25.45 -55.36
N LYS A 8 -14.81 25.64 -54.06
CA LYS A 8 -16.05 26.31 -53.55
C LYS A 8 -16.09 26.37 -52.02
N TYR A 9 -16.34 27.56 -51.48
CA TYR A 9 -17.12 27.71 -50.25
C TYR A 9 -18.61 27.68 -50.62
N LEU A 10 -19.46 27.04 -49.79
CA LEU A 10 -20.82 27.50 -49.43
C LEU A 10 -21.32 26.71 -48.20
N PRO A 11 -22.19 27.32 -47.37
CA PRO A 11 -22.46 26.96 -45.98
C PRO A 11 -23.68 26.04 -45.85
N ILE A 12 -23.74 25.26 -44.78
CA ILE A 12 -24.99 24.73 -44.26
C ILE A 12 -25.06 25.09 -42.78
N CYS A 13 -25.84 26.13 -42.51
CA CYS A 13 -26.46 26.30 -41.21
C CYS A 13 -27.78 25.53 -41.28
N ASP A 14 -27.83 24.35 -40.67
CA ASP A 14 -29.08 23.78 -40.18
C ASP A 14 -28.99 23.77 -38.66
N LYS A 15 -29.84 24.60 -38.05
CA LYS A 15 -30.11 24.60 -36.62
C LYS A 15 -30.92 23.37 -36.27
N HIS A 16 -30.50 22.68 -35.20
CA HIS A 16 -31.28 22.10 -34.08
C HIS A 16 -30.69 20.76 -33.62
N PRO A 17 -30.76 20.40 -32.31
CA PRO A 17 -30.59 21.15 -31.06
C PRO A 17 -29.25 20.78 -30.37
N PRO A 18 -28.86 21.42 -29.25
CA PRO A 18 -27.64 21.05 -28.54
C PRO A 18 -27.86 19.71 -27.85
N LEU A 19 -27.38 18.62 -28.43
CA LEU A 19 -27.20 17.38 -27.71
C LEU A 19 -25.88 17.52 -26.93
N THR A 20 -25.96 18.20 -25.79
CA THR A 20 -24.96 18.04 -24.73
C THR A 20 -24.89 16.55 -24.41
N ALA A 21 -23.88 15.87 -24.94
CA ALA A 21 -23.55 14.53 -24.54
C ALA A 21 -23.16 14.58 -23.06
N PHE A 22 -23.99 13.97 -22.24
CA PHE A 22 -23.73 13.81 -20.82
C PHE A 22 -22.92 12.53 -20.64
N THR A 23 -21.90 12.59 -19.80
CA THR A 23 -21.16 11.40 -19.36
C THR A 23 -22.06 10.47 -18.54
N GLU A 24 -21.59 9.25 -18.28
CA GLU A 24 -22.29 8.24 -17.47
C GLU A 24 -22.74 8.76 -16.08
N ILE A 25 -22.14 9.86 -15.62
CA ILE A 25 -22.41 10.55 -14.35
C ILE A 25 -23.32 11.78 -14.47
N GLY A 26 -23.94 12.02 -15.63
CA GLY A 26 -24.87 13.14 -15.82
C GLY A 26 -24.23 14.52 -15.83
N ARG A 27 -22.89 14.63 -15.96
CA ARG A 27 -22.18 15.89 -16.22
C ARG A 27 -22.01 16.11 -17.72
N ALA A 28 -22.14 17.37 -18.14
CA ALA A 28 -21.85 17.78 -19.51
C ALA A 28 -20.38 17.46 -19.85
N GLU A 29 -20.13 16.71 -20.92
CA GLU A 29 -18.79 16.28 -21.36
C GLU A 29 -17.78 17.44 -21.46
N LEU A 30 -18.24 18.64 -21.81
CA LEU A 30 -17.43 19.85 -21.97
C LEU A 30 -16.76 20.32 -20.65
N THR A 31 -17.23 19.86 -19.49
CA THR A 31 -16.66 20.24 -18.17
C THR A 31 -15.52 19.33 -17.70
N ILE A 32 -15.22 18.25 -18.44
CA ILE A 32 -14.10 17.34 -18.12
C ILE A 32 -12.92 17.71 -19.02
N PRO A 33 -11.82 18.26 -18.47
CA PRO A 33 -10.66 18.70 -19.25
C PRO A 33 -9.98 17.54 -19.98
N VAL A 34 -9.94 16.36 -19.35
CA VAL A 34 -9.23 15.19 -19.86
C VAL A 34 -10.18 14.32 -20.71
N LEU A 35 -9.97 14.33 -22.02
CA LEU A 35 -10.80 13.59 -23.00
C LEU A 35 -10.92 12.09 -22.67
N LYS A 36 -9.86 11.46 -22.18
CA LYS A 36 -9.83 10.03 -21.80
C LYS A 36 -10.66 9.70 -20.56
N GLN A 37 -11.11 10.69 -19.80
CA GLN A 37 -11.97 10.48 -18.63
C GLN A 37 -13.47 10.60 -18.93
N ARG A 38 -13.83 10.97 -20.17
CA ARG A 38 -15.23 11.19 -20.56
C ARG A 38 -15.98 9.88 -20.76
N SER A 39 -15.29 8.86 -21.27
CA SER A 39 -15.88 7.56 -21.58
C SER A 39 -14.82 6.45 -21.60
N TYR A 40 -15.21 5.26 -21.19
CA TYR A 40 -14.42 4.05 -21.43
C TYR A 40 -14.46 3.71 -22.93
N THR A 41 -13.29 3.52 -23.54
CA THR A 41 -13.17 3.21 -24.99
C THR A 41 -12.67 1.80 -25.27
N GLY A 42 -12.50 0.97 -24.24
CA GLY A 42 -12.05 -0.41 -24.40
C GLY A 42 -13.18 -1.37 -24.76
N ASN A 43 -12.82 -2.58 -25.16
CA ASN A 43 -13.76 -3.65 -25.53
C ASN A 43 -14.03 -4.63 -24.37
N GLY A 44 -13.71 -4.24 -23.13
CA GLY A 44 -13.91 -5.07 -21.95
C GLY A 44 -15.38 -5.18 -21.55
N ALA A 45 -15.72 -6.27 -20.86
CA ALA A 45 -17.04 -6.48 -20.28
C ALA A 45 -17.20 -5.60 -19.01
N VAL A 46 -17.40 -4.30 -19.21
CA VAL A 46 -17.57 -3.28 -18.17
C VAL A 46 -19.04 -2.90 -18.09
N ILE A 47 -19.63 -2.95 -16.90
CA ILE A 47 -21.04 -2.57 -16.70
C ILE A 47 -21.17 -1.11 -16.27
N PRO A 48 -22.24 -0.41 -16.68
CA PRO A 48 -22.48 0.94 -16.19
C PRO A 48 -22.73 1.02 -14.68
N SER A 49 -22.38 2.14 -14.04
CA SER A 49 -22.63 2.42 -12.62
C SER A 49 -24.13 2.30 -12.29
N ALA A 50 -25.00 2.78 -13.18
CA ALA A 50 -26.45 2.66 -13.02
C ALA A 50 -26.91 1.20 -12.96
N LEU A 51 -26.36 0.34 -13.83
CA LEU A 51 -26.67 -1.09 -13.86
C LEU A 51 -26.11 -1.81 -12.63
N ALA A 52 -24.87 -1.52 -12.23
CA ALA A 52 -24.26 -2.09 -11.04
C ALA A 52 -25.10 -1.85 -9.78
N ASN A 53 -25.76 -0.69 -9.70
CA ASN A 53 -26.58 -0.26 -8.56
C ASN A 53 -27.98 -0.89 -8.48
N ILE A 54 -28.41 -1.67 -9.48
CA ILE A 54 -29.75 -2.28 -9.47
C ILE A 54 -29.77 -3.48 -8.51
N PRO A 55 -30.64 -3.50 -7.48
CA PRO A 55 -30.83 -4.69 -6.66
C PRO A 55 -31.27 -5.90 -7.51
N CYS A 56 -30.65 -7.06 -7.32
CA CYS A 56 -30.99 -8.25 -8.11
C CYS A 56 -32.44 -8.69 -7.89
N ALA A 57 -33.03 -8.39 -6.73
CA ALA A 57 -34.45 -8.64 -6.46
C ALA A 57 -35.39 -7.90 -7.44
N HIS A 58 -35.00 -6.74 -7.97
CA HIS A 58 -35.78 -6.01 -8.97
C HIS A 58 -35.68 -6.63 -10.37
N LEU A 59 -34.54 -7.21 -10.70
CA LEU A 59 -34.30 -7.87 -11.99
C LEU A 59 -34.92 -9.27 -12.03
N GLY A 60 -35.01 -9.93 -10.88
CA GLY A 60 -35.33 -11.35 -10.79
C GLY A 60 -34.25 -12.24 -11.41
N ILE A 61 -34.42 -13.55 -11.27
CA ILE A 61 -33.43 -14.53 -11.74
C ILE A 61 -33.23 -14.43 -13.26
N ALA A 62 -34.32 -14.32 -14.01
CA ALA A 62 -34.29 -14.23 -15.48
C ALA A 62 -33.56 -12.96 -15.94
N GLY A 63 -33.89 -11.80 -15.37
CA GLY A 63 -33.23 -10.53 -15.74
C GLY A 63 -31.74 -10.52 -15.42
N VAL A 64 -31.33 -11.03 -14.26
CA VAL A 64 -29.90 -11.16 -13.93
C VAL A 64 -29.18 -12.07 -14.93
N TYR A 65 -29.79 -13.20 -15.28
CA TYR A 65 -29.23 -14.16 -16.23
C TYR A 65 -29.10 -13.57 -17.65
N GLU A 66 -30.13 -12.87 -18.13
CA GLU A 66 -30.14 -12.20 -19.43
C GLU A 66 -29.03 -11.14 -19.53
N ILE A 67 -28.88 -10.30 -18.51
CA ILE A 67 -27.86 -9.25 -18.49
C ILE A 67 -26.46 -9.86 -18.43
N LEU A 68 -26.24 -10.91 -17.63
CA LEU A 68 -24.95 -11.60 -17.58
C LEU A 68 -24.56 -12.18 -18.95
N ASN A 69 -25.51 -12.79 -19.67
CA ASN A 69 -25.26 -13.29 -21.02
C ASN A 69 -25.02 -12.17 -22.04
N ALA A 70 -25.72 -11.04 -21.91
CA ALA A 70 -25.53 -9.90 -22.79
C ALA A 70 -24.13 -9.27 -22.62
N VAL A 71 -23.65 -9.17 -21.38
CA VAL A 71 -22.39 -8.49 -21.06
C VAL A 71 -21.17 -9.41 -21.22
N VAL A 72 -21.25 -10.66 -20.73
CA VAL A 72 -20.11 -11.60 -20.69
C VAL A 72 -20.12 -12.57 -21.90
N GLY A 73 -21.27 -12.76 -22.52
CA GLY A 73 -21.53 -13.80 -23.51
C GLY A 73 -22.10 -15.08 -22.87
N PRO A 74 -22.81 -15.91 -23.65
CA PRO A 74 -23.36 -17.15 -23.14
C PRO A 74 -22.25 -18.16 -22.79
N PRO A 75 -22.53 -19.11 -21.89
CA PRO A 75 -21.62 -20.23 -21.62
C PRO A 75 -21.31 -21.03 -22.88
N TYR A 76 -20.15 -21.68 -22.95
CA TYR A 76 -19.84 -22.57 -24.06
C TYR A 76 -20.81 -23.75 -24.07
N SER A 77 -21.62 -23.86 -25.13
CA SER A 77 -22.41 -25.06 -25.39
C SER A 77 -21.46 -26.21 -25.73
N LEU A 78 -21.10 -27.05 -24.76
CA LEU A 78 -20.56 -28.37 -25.12
C LEU A 78 -21.67 -29.12 -25.85
N GLY A 79 -21.38 -29.58 -27.06
CA GLY A 79 -22.34 -30.22 -27.96
C GLY A 79 -23.22 -31.24 -27.26
N SER A 80 -24.52 -31.16 -27.58
CA SER A 80 -25.58 -32.16 -27.39
C SER A 80 -25.32 -33.27 -26.35
N GLU A 81 -25.87 -33.13 -25.14
CA GLU A 81 -26.57 -34.20 -24.37
C GLU A 81 -26.83 -33.90 -22.87
N VAL A 82 -26.60 -32.68 -22.36
CA VAL A 82 -26.81 -32.37 -20.92
C VAL A 82 -27.90 -31.32 -20.67
N VAL A 83 -29.05 -31.44 -21.35
CA VAL A 83 -30.06 -30.37 -21.41
C VAL A 83 -31.12 -30.41 -20.29
N ARG A 84 -31.08 -31.30 -19.29
CA ARG A 84 -32.21 -31.41 -18.33
C ARG A 84 -31.90 -31.37 -16.83
N SER A 85 -30.64 -31.37 -16.41
CA SER A 85 -30.28 -31.25 -14.99
C SER A 85 -29.50 -29.98 -14.63
N GLU A 86 -29.11 -29.16 -15.62
CA GLU A 86 -28.22 -28.00 -15.44
C GLU A 86 -28.94 -26.65 -15.24
N GLU A 87 -30.26 -26.54 -15.48
CA GLU A 87 -31.04 -25.30 -15.26
C GLU A 87 -31.17 -24.92 -13.77
N THR A 88 -31.03 -25.88 -12.85
CA THR A 88 -31.22 -25.66 -11.41
C THR A 88 -30.01 -25.04 -10.70
N ALA A 89 -28.79 -25.26 -11.20
CA ALA A 89 -27.58 -24.81 -10.52
C ALA A 89 -27.34 -23.29 -10.60
N PRO A 90 -27.45 -22.62 -11.77
CA PRO A 90 -27.37 -21.16 -11.87
C PRO A 90 -28.48 -20.49 -11.06
N ARG A 91 -29.70 -21.03 -11.18
CA ARG A 91 -30.87 -20.58 -10.45
C ARG A 91 -30.61 -20.56 -8.94
N ALA A 92 -30.14 -21.66 -8.37
CA ALA A 92 -29.88 -21.76 -6.93
C ALA A 92 -28.76 -20.82 -6.43
N ILE A 93 -27.78 -20.47 -7.27
CA ILE A 93 -26.77 -19.46 -6.91
C ILE A 93 -27.37 -18.05 -6.96
N LEU A 94 -28.10 -17.72 -8.01
CA LEU A 94 -28.74 -16.41 -8.17
C LEU A 94 -29.83 -16.16 -7.12
N GLU A 95 -30.59 -17.19 -6.75
CA GLU A 95 -31.57 -17.15 -5.66
C GLU A 95 -30.92 -16.71 -4.34
N ARG A 96 -29.69 -17.16 -4.06
CA ARG A 96 -28.96 -16.75 -2.86
C ARG A 96 -28.65 -15.25 -2.86
N TYR A 97 -28.13 -14.73 -3.98
CA TYR A 97 -27.80 -13.31 -4.12
C TYR A 97 -29.07 -12.43 -4.04
N ILE A 98 -30.16 -12.88 -4.66
CA ILE A 98 -31.45 -12.20 -4.57
C ILE A 98 -31.98 -12.19 -3.13
N ALA A 99 -31.90 -13.32 -2.42
CA ALA A 99 -32.32 -13.42 -1.02
C ALA A 99 -31.46 -12.56 -0.08
N GLN A 100 -30.19 -12.34 -0.41
CA GLN A 100 -29.28 -11.43 0.29
C GLN A 100 -29.49 -9.95 -0.08
N ASN A 101 -30.38 -9.67 -1.03
CA ASN A 101 -30.62 -8.34 -1.59
C ASN A 101 -29.36 -7.70 -2.20
N ASP A 102 -28.49 -8.53 -2.77
CA ASP A 102 -27.28 -8.07 -3.44
C ASP A 102 -27.60 -7.33 -4.74
N ASP A 103 -26.82 -6.31 -5.04
CA ASP A 103 -26.93 -5.58 -6.30
C ASP A 103 -26.23 -6.31 -7.46
N PHE A 104 -26.57 -5.90 -8.68
CA PHE A 104 -26.05 -6.55 -9.88
C PHE A 104 -24.53 -6.41 -9.99
N GLY A 105 -23.93 -5.31 -9.51
CA GLY A 105 -22.48 -5.14 -9.50
C GLY A 105 -21.78 -6.22 -8.67
N THR A 106 -22.32 -6.53 -7.49
CA THR A 106 -21.76 -7.55 -6.60
C THR A 106 -21.84 -8.93 -7.26
N VAL A 107 -23.01 -9.27 -7.82
CA VAL A 107 -23.22 -10.52 -8.53
C VAL A 107 -22.31 -10.62 -9.76
N TYR A 108 -22.20 -9.54 -10.52
CA TYR A 108 -21.38 -9.46 -11.72
C TYR A 108 -19.91 -9.71 -11.39
N SER A 109 -19.36 -9.04 -10.36
CA SER A 109 -17.97 -9.24 -9.94
C SER A 109 -17.68 -10.69 -9.54
N HIS A 110 -18.59 -11.32 -8.79
CA HIS A 110 -18.43 -12.69 -8.31
C HIS A 110 -18.50 -13.73 -9.43
N LEU A 111 -19.29 -13.48 -10.48
CA LEU A 111 -19.62 -14.49 -11.49
C LEU A 111 -18.93 -14.27 -12.84
N ARG A 112 -18.55 -13.04 -13.22
CA ARG A 112 -18.08 -12.72 -14.59
C ARG A 112 -16.93 -13.59 -15.10
N HIS A 113 -16.00 -13.96 -14.22
CA HIS A 113 -14.84 -14.79 -14.58
C HIS A 113 -15.14 -16.28 -14.72
N PHE A 114 -16.25 -16.74 -14.15
CA PHE A 114 -16.67 -18.12 -14.19
C PHE A 114 -17.80 -18.37 -15.19
N TRP A 115 -18.49 -17.31 -15.62
CA TRP A 115 -19.73 -17.38 -16.40
C TRP A 115 -19.57 -18.18 -17.70
N ARG A 116 -18.45 -17.98 -18.42
CA ARG A 116 -18.18 -18.70 -19.68
C ARG A 116 -17.71 -20.14 -19.49
N CYS A 117 -17.00 -20.41 -18.39
CA CYS A 117 -16.37 -21.71 -18.10
C CYS A 117 -17.33 -22.57 -17.25
N TRP A 118 -18.34 -23.13 -17.91
CA TRP A 118 -19.51 -23.73 -17.26
C TRP A 118 -19.20 -25.01 -16.48
N HIS A 119 -19.22 -24.90 -15.14
CA HIS A 119 -19.60 -25.99 -14.23
C HIS A 119 -20.00 -25.40 -12.87
N ILE A 120 -21.25 -24.96 -12.75
CA ILE A 120 -21.76 -24.14 -11.62
C ILE A 120 -21.54 -24.77 -10.22
N PRO A 121 -21.67 -26.09 -10.00
CA PRO A 121 -21.28 -26.69 -8.72
C PRO A 121 -19.82 -26.43 -8.33
N LYS A 122 -18.90 -26.36 -9.32
CA LYS A 122 -17.49 -26.03 -9.07
C LYS A 122 -17.33 -24.56 -8.70
N ILE A 123 -18.18 -23.65 -9.20
CA ILE A 123 -18.15 -22.22 -8.85
C ILE A 123 -18.53 -22.03 -7.39
N ARG A 124 -19.65 -22.61 -6.95
CA ARG A 124 -20.10 -22.52 -5.53
C ARG A 124 -19.02 -23.05 -4.59
N HIS A 125 -18.53 -24.26 -4.84
CA HIS A 125 -17.49 -24.87 -4.02
C HIS A 125 -16.19 -24.05 -4.07
N ALA A 126 -15.82 -23.48 -5.21
CA ALA A 126 -14.63 -22.64 -5.33
C ALA A 126 -14.75 -21.36 -4.49
N LEU A 127 -15.86 -20.62 -4.59
CA LEU A 127 -16.08 -19.39 -3.83
C LEU A 127 -16.06 -19.68 -2.31
N GLN A 128 -16.80 -20.69 -1.85
CA GLN A 128 -16.81 -21.10 -0.45
C GLN A 128 -15.41 -21.53 0.03
N SER A 129 -14.68 -22.31 -0.78
CA SER A 129 -13.31 -22.73 -0.44
C SER A 129 -12.35 -21.55 -0.32
N ARG A 130 -12.46 -20.57 -1.22
CA ARG A 130 -11.62 -19.35 -1.20
C ARG A 130 -11.95 -18.46 0.00
N GLU A 131 -13.22 -18.24 0.29
CA GLU A 131 -13.66 -17.51 1.48
C GLU A 131 -13.13 -18.16 2.77
N MET A 132 -13.27 -19.49 2.90
CA MET A 132 -12.76 -20.24 4.05
C MET A 132 -11.23 -20.12 4.18
N LYS A 133 -10.50 -20.17 3.06
CA LYS A 133 -9.04 -20.00 3.06
C LYS A 133 -8.63 -18.60 3.49
N ASP A 134 -9.29 -17.55 2.97
CA ASP A 134 -9.04 -16.16 3.36
C ASP A 134 -9.25 -15.99 4.88
N ARG A 135 -10.39 -16.48 5.40
CA ARG A 135 -10.68 -16.43 6.83
C ARG A 135 -9.63 -17.16 7.67
N GLN A 136 -9.17 -18.33 7.21
CA GLN A 136 -8.10 -19.08 7.89
C GLN A 136 -6.76 -18.37 7.87
N ILE A 137 -6.39 -17.73 6.75
CA ILE A 137 -5.15 -16.94 6.66
C ILE A 137 -5.20 -15.82 7.69
N ARG A 138 -6.26 -14.99 7.67
CA ARG A 138 -6.41 -13.85 8.58
C ARG A 138 -6.42 -14.24 10.05
N LYS A 139 -7.03 -15.39 10.38
CA LYS A 139 -7.02 -15.92 11.76
C LYS A 139 -5.64 -16.44 12.19
N LYS A 140 -4.89 -17.08 11.29
CA LYS A 140 -3.60 -17.71 11.63
C LYS A 140 -2.44 -16.72 11.71
N VAL A 141 -2.52 -15.62 10.97
CA VAL A 141 -1.41 -14.65 10.92
C VAL A 141 -1.31 -13.80 12.18
N LEU A 142 -2.42 -13.58 12.89
CA LEU A 142 -2.48 -12.84 14.16
C LEU A 142 -2.06 -13.75 15.32
N VAL A 143 -0.90 -13.47 15.91
CA VAL A 143 -0.34 -14.20 17.06
C VAL A 143 0.31 -13.19 18.01
N HIS A 144 -0.16 -13.11 19.26
CA HIS A 144 0.40 -12.26 20.32
C HIS A 144 0.81 -10.84 19.84
N ASP A 145 -0.15 -9.94 19.61
CA ASP A 145 0.07 -8.55 19.17
C ASP A 145 0.94 -8.36 17.91
N ARG A 146 1.18 -9.43 17.16
CA ARG A 146 2.03 -9.46 15.97
C ARG A 146 1.32 -10.14 14.82
N ILE A 147 1.68 -9.72 13.62
CA ILE A 147 1.32 -10.36 12.36
C ILE A 147 2.55 -11.13 11.90
N THR A 148 2.42 -12.45 11.83
CA THR A 148 3.53 -13.39 11.53
C THR A 148 3.94 -13.41 10.05
N LYS A 149 3.15 -12.78 9.18
CA LYS A 149 3.38 -12.68 7.74
C LYS A 149 2.88 -11.33 7.24
N SER A 150 3.75 -10.50 6.68
CA SER A 150 3.38 -9.20 6.12
C SER A 150 2.74 -9.27 4.73
N ASP A 151 2.83 -10.41 4.05
CA ASP A 151 2.32 -10.64 2.69
C ASP A 151 0.83 -11.06 2.65
N VAL A 152 0.03 -10.55 3.58
CA VAL A 152 -1.41 -10.83 3.62
C VAL A 152 -2.11 -10.01 2.53
N PRO A 153 -2.93 -10.64 1.67
CA PRO A 153 -3.66 -9.91 0.65
C PRO A 153 -4.68 -8.94 1.28
N PRO A 154 -5.02 -7.84 0.58
CA PRO A 154 -6.02 -6.90 1.08
C PRO A 154 -7.34 -7.64 1.33
N ARG A 155 -8.13 -7.19 2.31
CA ARG A 155 -9.43 -7.81 2.59
C ARG A 155 -10.41 -7.63 1.44
N ARG A 156 -10.34 -6.47 0.78
CA ARG A 156 -11.24 -6.05 -0.28
C ARG A 156 -10.46 -5.41 -1.42
N VAL A 157 -11.04 -5.45 -2.62
CA VAL A 157 -10.54 -4.80 -3.84
C VAL A 157 -11.70 -4.18 -4.59
N TRP A 158 -11.42 -3.14 -5.36
CA TRP A 158 -12.40 -2.52 -6.25
C TRP A 158 -12.34 -3.19 -7.63
N ASP A 159 -13.39 -3.95 -7.97
CA ASP A 159 -13.61 -4.44 -9.34
C ASP A 159 -14.15 -3.28 -10.19
N LEU A 160 -13.27 -2.72 -11.01
CA LEU A 160 -13.58 -1.56 -11.85
C LEU A 160 -14.60 -1.92 -12.94
N CYS A 161 -14.59 -3.16 -13.43
CA CYS A 161 -15.57 -3.62 -14.41
C CYS A 161 -16.97 -3.70 -13.81
N ALA A 162 -17.08 -4.06 -12.53
CA ALA A 162 -18.34 -4.19 -11.80
C ALA A 162 -18.79 -2.93 -11.04
N ASN A 163 -17.91 -1.95 -10.90
CA ASN A 163 -18.03 -0.81 -10.00
C ASN A 163 -18.36 -1.19 -8.55
N ARG A 164 -17.68 -2.22 -8.01
CA ARG A 164 -17.91 -2.71 -6.65
C ARG A 164 -16.65 -3.05 -5.91
N VAL A 165 -16.62 -2.68 -4.64
CA VAL A 165 -15.68 -3.22 -3.66
C VAL A 165 -16.18 -4.59 -3.26
N VAL A 166 -15.37 -5.61 -3.53
CA VAL A 166 -15.67 -7.00 -3.21
C VAL A 166 -14.53 -7.62 -2.38
N PRO A 167 -14.78 -8.71 -1.65
CA PRO A 167 -13.71 -9.42 -0.98
C PRO A 167 -12.63 -9.90 -1.96
N PHE A 168 -11.36 -9.83 -1.56
CA PHE A 168 -10.23 -10.21 -2.43
C PHE A 168 -10.33 -11.65 -2.94
N TRP A 169 -10.89 -12.56 -2.15
CA TRP A 169 -11.06 -13.97 -2.52
C TRP A 169 -12.02 -14.19 -3.71
N CYS A 170 -12.79 -13.17 -4.11
CA CYS A 170 -13.62 -13.18 -5.33
C CYS A 170 -12.78 -13.04 -6.61
N MET A 171 -11.56 -12.49 -6.52
CA MET A 171 -10.70 -12.30 -7.68
C MET A 171 -10.37 -13.63 -8.38
N PRO A 172 -10.25 -13.64 -9.71
CA PRO A 172 -9.78 -14.83 -10.44
C PRO A 172 -8.33 -15.13 -10.07
N SER A 173 -8.04 -16.39 -9.73
CA SER A 173 -6.66 -16.85 -9.57
C SER A 173 -6.04 -17.02 -10.96
N ARG A 174 -5.32 -16.02 -11.45
CA ARG A 174 -4.49 -16.16 -12.65
C ARG A 174 -3.25 -16.97 -12.24
N VAL A 175 -3.33 -18.29 -12.39
CA VAL A 175 -2.19 -19.19 -12.14
C VAL A 175 -1.17 -18.98 -13.26
N VAL A 176 -0.11 -18.23 -12.99
CA VAL A 176 1.14 -18.40 -13.74
C VAL A 176 1.75 -19.70 -13.22
N LYS A 177 1.65 -20.77 -14.02
CA LYS A 177 1.98 -22.17 -13.67
C LYS A 177 3.40 -22.40 -13.10
N SER A 178 4.27 -21.39 -13.08
CA SER A 178 5.66 -21.47 -12.66
C SER A 178 6.02 -20.67 -11.40
N THR A 179 5.07 -20.05 -10.71
CA THR A 179 5.40 -19.22 -9.54
C THR A 179 5.02 -19.89 -8.20
N PRO A 180 5.89 -19.80 -7.16
CA PRO A 180 5.54 -20.21 -5.82
C PRO A 180 4.27 -19.50 -5.35
N GLN A 181 3.57 -20.06 -4.35
CA GLN A 181 2.37 -19.49 -3.70
C GLN A 181 2.51 -18.02 -3.24
N ARG A 182 3.72 -17.45 -3.28
CA ARG A 182 4.06 -16.04 -3.00
C ARG A 182 3.68 -15.03 -4.09
N LEU A 183 3.25 -15.44 -5.28
CA LEU A 183 2.86 -14.54 -6.40
C LEU A 183 1.36 -14.61 -6.73
N TRP A 184 0.50 -14.47 -5.72
CA TRP A 184 -0.95 -14.33 -5.95
C TRP A 184 -1.35 -12.95 -6.51
N CYS A 185 -0.41 -12.10 -6.90
CA CYS A 185 -0.67 -10.76 -7.41
C CYS A 185 0.04 -10.52 -8.72
N LEU A 186 -0.71 -10.16 -9.76
CA LEU A 186 -0.27 -9.26 -10.84
C LEU A 186 -1.46 -8.57 -11.53
N SER A 187 -2.58 -8.29 -10.84
CA SER A 187 -3.70 -7.57 -11.49
C SER A 187 -4.48 -6.63 -10.59
N VAL A 188 -4.01 -6.36 -9.36
CA VAL A 188 -4.56 -5.27 -8.53
C VAL A 188 -3.65 -4.06 -8.68
N TRP A 189 -4.24 -2.94 -9.11
CA TRP A 189 -3.54 -1.68 -9.25
C TRP A 189 -3.70 -0.85 -7.99
N GLY A 190 -2.59 -0.53 -7.32
CA GLY A 190 -2.62 0.34 -6.15
C GLY A 190 -2.81 1.79 -6.58
N ILE A 191 -3.87 2.42 -6.07
CA ILE A 191 -4.13 3.86 -6.26
C ILE A 191 -3.63 4.57 -5.01
N SER A 192 -2.44 5.17 -5.10
CA SER A 192 -1.95 6.08 -4.07
C SER A 192 -2.66 7.42 -4.26
N HIS A 193 -3.06 8.08 -3.17
CA HIS A 193 -3.47 9.47 -3.23
C HIS A 193 -2.65 10.33 -2.27
N ALA A 194 -2.37 11.58 -2.65
CA ALA A 194 -1.69 12.49 -1.75
C ALA A 194 -2.63 12.92 -0.63
N TRP A 195 -2.10 13.03 0.60
CA TRP A 195 -2.84 13.53 1.75
C TRP A 195 -3.39 14.92 1.46
N VAL A 196 -4.73 15.06 1.49
CA VAL A 196 -5.43 16.33 1.35
C VAL A 196 -5.80 16.86 2.74
N ASP A 197 -5.81 18.18 2.98
CA ASP A 197 -6.21 18.70 4.29
C ASP A 197 -7.66 18.31 4.63
N LYS A 198 -7.98 18.13 5.92
CA LYS A 198 -9.33 17.73 6.35
C LYS A 198 -10.40 18.71 5.86
N ASN A 199 -10.08 20.00 5.78
CA ASN A 199 -11.01 21.03 5.31
C ASN A 199 -11.30 20.94 3.80
N ASP A 200 -10.41 20.31 3.04
CA ASP A 200 -10.52 20.12 1.59
C ASP A 200 -11.05 18.73 1.21
N ARG A 201 -11.39 17.91 2.22
CA ARG A 201 -12.08 16.65 2.05
C ARG A 201 -13.58 16.79 2.20
N MET A 202 -14.30 15.91 1.53
CA MET A 202 -15.71 15.61 1.76
C MET A 202 -15.88 14.12 2.04
N SER A 203 -16.86 13.78 2.86
CA SER A 203 -17.16 12.40 3.24
C SER A 203 -18.40 11.95 2.46
N ILE A 204 -18.26 10.97 1.55
CA ILE A 204 -19.35 10.54 0.68
C ILE A 204 -19.82 9.11 0.98
N MET A 205 -21.12 8.91 1.06
CA MET A 205 -21.69 7.56 1.06
C MET A 205 -21.87 7.10 -0.38
N THR A 206 -21.25 5.98 -0.74
CA THR A 206 -21.27 5.46 -2.11
C THR A 206 -21.81 4.03 -2.18
N PRO A 207 -22.59 3.65 -3.21
CA PRO A 207 -22.95 2.26 -3.43
C PRO A 207 -21.75 1.37 -3.79
N ILE A 208 -20.61 1.96 -4.19
CA ILE A 208 -19.42 1.22 -4.61
C ILE A 208 -18.88 0.32 -3.48
N ASN A 209 -18.89 0.80 -2.22
CA ASN A 209 -18.55 0.00 -1.03
C ASN A 209 -19.80 -0.50 -0.27
N GLY A 210 -20.93 -0.65 -0.95
CA GLY A 210 -22.18 -1.11 -0.34
C GLY A 210 -22.81 -0.12 0.65
N LYS A 211 -22.37 1.15 0.65
CA LYS A 211 -22.73 2.14 1.67
C LYS A 211 -22.42 1.63 3.09
N GLU A 212 -21.33 0.89 3.24
CA GLU A 212 -20.91 0.37 4.55
C GLU A 212 -20.22 1.44 5.38
N TRP A 213 -19.39 2.30 4.80
CA TRP A 213 -18.75 3.42 5.48
C TRP A 213 -18.64 4.63 4.55
N PRO A 214 -18.53 5.85 5.10
CA PRO A 214 -18.33 7.03 4.27
C PRO A 214 -16.88 7.09 3.77
N VAL A 215 -16.70 7.51 2.52
CA VAL A 215 -15.40 7.59 1.85
C VAL A 215 -14.89 9.03 1.91
N PRO A 216 -13.79 9.31 2.63
CA PRO A 216 -13.18 10.63 2.64
C PRO A 216 -12.42 10.87 1.33
N MET A 217 -12.80 11.91 0.59
CA MET A 217 -12.18 12.25 -0.69
C MET A 217 -11.97 13.76 -0.85
N PRO A 218 -11.02 14.20 -1.69
CA PRO A 218 -10.94 15.60 -2.10
C PRO A 218 -12.26 16.09 -2.69
N LYS A 219 -12.65 17.34 -2.43
CA LYS A 219 -13.93 17.92 -2.93
C LYS A 219 -14.06 17.94 -4.46
N ASP A 220 -12.94 17.96 -5.16
CA ASP A 220 -12.83 17.98 -6.62
C ASP A 220 -12.66 16.58 -7.23
N ALA A 221 -12.46 15.53 -6.41
CA ALA A 221 -12.31 14.16 -6.87
C ALA A 221 -13.66 13.47 -7.15
N ASN A 222 -13.66 12.54 -8.10
CA ASN A 222 -14.84 11.75 -8.46
C ASN A 222 -14.46 10.30 -8.74
N LEU A 223 -15.06 9.35 -8.03
CA LEU A 223 -14.77 7.91 -8.15
C LEU A 223 -15.08 7.37 -9.54
N ASP A 224 -16.13 7.82 -10.21
CA ASP A 224 -16.44 7.35 -11.56
C ASP A 224 -15.41 7.83 -12.58
N LEU A 225 -14.88 9.07 -12.44
CA LEU A 225 -13.79 9.56 -13.30
C LEU A 225 -12.50 8.78 -13.06
N ILE A 226 -12.17 8.50 -11.79
CA ILE A 226 -11.03 7.65 -11.43
C ILE A 226 -11.20 6.25 -12.04
N ARG A 227 -12.40 5.68 -11.93
CA ARG A 227 -12.73 4.37 -12.50
C ARG A 227 -12.52 4.33 -14.01
N ILE A 228 -13.05 5.30 -14.75
CA ILE A 228 -12.92 5.38 -16.21
C ILE A 228 -11.45 5.48 -16.62
N GLU A 229 -10.69 6.33 -15.93
CA GLU A 229 -9.25 6.50 -16.18
C GLU A 229 -8.51 5.16 -15.99
N MET A 230 -8.72 4.50 -14.85
CA MET A 230 -8.07 3.22 -14.54
C MET A 230 -8.46 2.12 -15.54
N LEU A 231 -9.72 2.06 -15.96
CA LEU A 231 -10.19 1.13 -16.98
C LEU A 231 -9.51 1.39 -18.35
N ASN A 232 -9.35 2.66 -18.73
CA ASN A 232 -8.67 3.04 -19.97
C ASN A 232 -7.16 2.77 -19.92
N LEU A 233 -6.56 2.75 -18.73
CA LEU A 233 -5.19 2.27 -18.50
C LEU A 233 -5.06 0.74 -18.50
N GLY A 234 -6.18 0.01 -18.54
CA GLY A 234 -6.23 -1.45 -18.60
C GLY A 234 -6.39 -2.14 -17.25
N ALA A 235 -6.61 -1.41 -16.16
CA ALA A 235 -6.85 -1.99 -14.85
C ALA A 235 -8.27 -2.60 -14.78
N GLU A 236 -8.37 -3.87 -14.40
CA GLU A 236 -9.65 -4.51 -14.07
C GLU A 236 -9.97 -4.44 -12.58
N PHE A 237 -8.94 -4.50 -11.74
CA PHE A 237 -9.05 -4.40 -10.29
C PHE A 237 -8.09 -3.34 -9.78
N ALA A 238 -8.59 -2.51 -8.87
CA ALA A 238 -7.80 -1.51 -8.19
C ALA A 238 -7.95 -1.65 -6.68
N TRP A 239 -7.05 -1.01 -5.95
CA TRP A 239 -7.15 -0.86 -4.51
C TRP A 239 -6.91 0.61 -4.18
N LEU A 240 -7.91 1.21 -3.56
CA LEU A 240 -7.88 2.58 -3.06
C LEU A 240 -8.18 2.48 -1.56
N ASP A 241 -7.26 2.92 -0.72
CA ASP A 241 -7.33 2.81 0.75
C ASP A 241 -8.66 3.31 1.33
N VAL A 242 -9.09 4.52 0.97
CA VAL A 242 -10.33 5.13 1.48
C VAL A 242 -11.60 4.37 1.08
N LEU A 243 -11.50 3.52 0.05
CA LEU A 243 -12.62 2.76 -0.52
C LEU A 243 -12.58 1.27 -0.11
N CYS A 244 -11.39 0.67 -0.02
CA CYS A 244 -11.18 -0.75 0.24
C CYS A 244 -10.92 -1.07 1.72
N LEU A 245 -10.41 -0.12 2.51
CA LEU A 245 -10.35 -0.22 3.97
C LEU A 245 -11.61 0.39 4.59
N ARG A 246 -12.11 -0.28 5.63
CA ARG A 246 -13.20 0.27 6.45
C ARG A 246 -12.73 1.59 7.07
N GLN A 247 -13.59 2.61 7.01
CA GLN A 247 -13.35 3.95 7.56
C GLN A 247 -14.25 4.20 8.78
N GLU A 248 -13.89 5.22 9.56
CA GLU A 248 -14.68 5.70 10.70
C GLU A 248 -16.07 6.21 10.28
N GLY A 249 -17.07 5.98 11.14
CA GLY A 249 -18.43 6.51 11.00
C GLY A 249 -19.35 5.65 10.13
N GLY A 250 -19.01 4.38 9.93
CA GLY A 250 -19.75 3.44 9.11
C GLY A 250 -20.75 2.57 9.87
N LYS A 251 -21.46 1.72 9.12
CA LYS A 251 -22.14 0.54 9.66
C LYS A 251 -21.11 -0.40 10.28
N ASP A 252 -21.52 -1.04 11.37
CA ASP A 252 -20.68 -2.00 12.10
C ASP A 252 -19.31 -1.42 12.49
N GLU A 253 -19.30 -0.17 13.00
CA GLU A 253 -18.09 0.54 13.45
C GLU A 253 -17.22 -0.29 14.40
N HIS A 254 -17.80 -1.20 15.18
CA HIS A 254 -17.02 -2.12 16.02
C HIS A 254 -16.06 -3.03 15.22
N LEU A 255 -16.41 -3.40 13.98
CA LEU A 255 -15.55 -4.20 13.09
C LEU A 255 -14.35 -3.41 12.60
N HIS A 256 -14.42 -2.08 12.60
CA HIS A 256 -13.36 -1.20 12.13
C HIS A 256 -12.06 -1.43 12.90
N PHE A 257 -12.13 -1.46 14.23
CA PHE A 257 -10.98 -1.74 15.10
C PHE A 257 -10.38 -3.12 14.84
N GLU A 258 -11.22 -4.15 14.69
CA GLU A 258 -10.75 -5.52 14.46
C GLU A 258 -10.17 -5.73 13.06
N GLU A 259 -10.74 -5.09 12.02
CA GLU A 259 -10.19 -5.16 10.67
C GLU A 259 -8.85 -4.42 10.58
N TRP A 260 -8.74 -3.25 11.23
CA TRP A 260 -7.54 -2.42 11.17
C TRP A 260 -6.31 -3.09 11.78
N LYS A 261 -6.46 -3.88 12.86
CA LYS A 261 -5.38 -4.67 13.47
C LYS A 261 -4.53 -5.41 12.44
N LEU A 262 -5.16 -5.95 11.39
CA LEU A 262 -4.50 -6.68 10.33
C LEU A 262 -4.36 -5.87 9.04
N ASP A 263 -5.42 -5.19 8.61
CA ASP A 263 -5.51 -4.66 7.26
C ASP A 263 -4.62 -3.43 7.06
N VAL A 264 -4.48 -2.55 8.07
CA VAL A 264 -3.64 -1.34 7.98
C VAL A 264 -2.15 -1.68 7.90
N PRO A 265 -1.57 -2.55 8.75
CA PRO A 265 -0.15 -2.92 8.62
C PRO A 265 0.19 -3.64 7.31
N THR A 266 -0.78 -4.33 6.70
CA THR A 266 -0.56 -5.21 5.53
C THR A 266 -0.83 -4.52 4.18
N ILE A 267 -1.21 -3.24 4.16
CA ILE A 267 -1.45 -2.48 2.90
C ILE A 267 -0.25 -2.51 1.96
N GLY A 268 0.94 -2.66 2.53
CA GLY A 268 2.20 -2.78 1.81
C GLY A 268 2.21 -3.85 0.74
N PHE A 269 1.45 -4.94 0.95
CA PHE A 269 1.31 -6.02 -0.02
C PHE A 269 0.80 -5.54 -1.38
N VAL A 270 -0.21 -4.66 -1.39
CA VAL A 270 -0.80 -4.11 -2.62
C VAL A 270 0.25 -3.31 -3.39
N TYR A 271 1.03 -2.51 -2.66
CA TYR A 271 1.99 -1.58 -3.22
C TYR A 271 3.33 -2.22 -3.61
N SER A 272 3.67 -3.39 -3.06
CA SER A 272 4.88 -4.14 -3.41
C SER A 272 4.66 -5.13 -4.56
N SER A 273 3.42 -5.53 -4.83
CA SER A 273 3.09 -6.63 -5.77
C SER A 273 2.28 -6.22 -7.01
N GLY A 274 1.90 -4.95 -7.15
CA GLY A 274 1.08 -4.42 -8.24
C GLY A 274 1.65 -3.18 -8.95
N GLU A 275 1.05 -2.82 -10.08
CA GLU A 275 1.28 -1.52 -10.73
C GLU A 275 0.70 -0.39 -9.87
N ARG A 276 1.44 0.72 -9.76
CA ARG A 276 1.12 1.86 -8.89
C ARG A 276 0.71 3.06 -9.74
N VAL A 277 -0.45 3.65 -9.45
CA VAL A 277 -0.92 4.91 -10.04
C VAL A 277 -1.14 5.91 -8.91
N GLU A 278 -0.63 7.14 -9.06
CA GLU A 278 -0.73 8.18 -8.02
C GLU A 278 -1.71 9.28 -8.46
N ILE A 279 -2.65 9.64 -7.57
CA ILE A 279 -3.64 10.69 -7.77
C ILE A 279 -3.31 11.84 -6.80
N ALA A 280 -2.90 13.00 -7.32
CA ALA A 280 -2.64 14.18 -6.51
C ALA A 280 -3.80 15.20 -6.65
N PRO A 281 -4.12 15.99 -5.61
CA PRO A 281 -5.11 17.06 -5.71
C PRO A 281 -4.64 18.07 -6.77
N GLY A 282 -5.47 18.27 -7.80
CA GLY A 282 -5.15 19.06 -9.00
C GLY A 282 -4.50 18.28 -10.15
N ILE A 283 -4.20 16.98 -9.99
CA ILE A 283 -3.49 16.17 -10.97
C ILE A 283 -4.14 14.77 -11.01
N ILE A 284 -5.12 14.61 -11.91
CA ILE A 284 -5.48 13.28 -12.39
C ILE A 284 -4.60 13.00 -13.61
N ILE A 285 -3.46 12.33 -13.42
CA ILE A 285 -2.54 12.01 -14.53
C ILE A 285 -3.14 10.87 -15.35
N GLY A 286 -3.65 11.27 -16.52
CA GLY A 286 -4.27 10.39 -17.50
C GLY A 286 -4.03 10.81 -18.95
N GLY A 287 -2.81 11.26 -19.26
CA GLY A 287 -2.36 11.56 -20.63
C GLY A 287 -2.44 13.04 -21.03
N GLU A 288 -1.37 13.44 -21.74
CA GLU A 288 -1.07 14.70 -22.43
C GLU A 288 -2.17 15.78 -22.39
N THR A 289 -1.98 16.76 -21.52
CA THR A 289 -2.69 18.04 -21.54
C THR A 289 -1.64 19.13 -21.74
N GLY A 290 -1.97 20.10 -22.60
CA GLY A 290 -0.99 20.93 -23.33
C GLY A 290 -0.01 21.69 -22.44
N ASN A 291 1.24 21.70 -22.90
CA ASN A 291 2.41 22.43 -22.41
C ASN A 291 2.08 23.72 -21.65
N ASP A 292 1.88 23.62 -20.33
CA ASP A 292 2.10 24.75 -19.43
C ASP A 292 3.35 24.48 -18.60
N VAL A 293 4.29 25.43 -18.63
CA VAL A 293 5.68 25.26 -18.15
C VAL A 293 5.74 25.00 -16.63
N THR A 294 4.64 25.27 -15.92
CA THR A 294 4.48 25.01 -14.48
C THR A 294 4.09 23.57 -14.17
N GLU A 295 3.24 22.93 -14.97
CA GLU A 295 2.80 21.55 -14.75
C GLU A 295 3.93 20.55 -15.03
N ASP A 296 4.71 20.79 -16.10
CA ASP A 296 5.88 19.95 -16.43
C ASP A 296 6.95 19.99 -15.34
N LYS A 297 7.14 21.15 -14.68
CA LYS A 297 8.09 21.28 -13.57
C LYS A 297 7.60 20.55 -12.32
N VAL A 298 6.31 20.64 -12.00
CA VAL A 298 5.71 19.91 -10.88
C VAL A 298 5.78 18.40 -11.14
N ARG A 299 5.43 17.96 -12.35
CA ARG A 299 5.50 16.56 -12.77
C ARG A 299 6.92 16.03 -12.74
N LYS A 300 7.89 16.78 -13.27
CA LYS A 300 9.31 16.38 -13.20
C LYS A 300 9.81 16.26 -11.76
N LYS A 301 9.49 17.22 -10.89
CA LYS A 301 9.85 17.16 -9.46
C LYS A 301 9.20 15.96 -8.77
N PHE A 302 7.95 15.66 -9.12
CA PHE A 302 7.22 14.51 -8.62
C PHE A 302 7.83 13.19 -9.09
N ASP A 303 8.15 13.05 -10.37
CA ASP A 303 8.81 11.87 -10.95
C ASP A 303 10.20 11.66 -10.33
N GLU A 304 10.95 12.73 -10.09
CA GLU A 304 12.23 12.71 -9.38
C GLU A 304 12.07 12.21 -7.93
N GLN A 305 11.09 12.75 -7.19
CA GLN A 305 10.78 12.30 -5.82
C GLN A 305 10.29 10.85 -5.78
N LEU A 306 9.43 10.44 -6.71
CA LEU A 306 8.94 9.07 -6.81
C LEU A 306 10.07 8.10 -7.15
N THR A 307 10.99 8.50 -8.04
CA THR A 307 12.19 7.72 -8.36
C THR A 307 13.09 7.59 -7.14
N TYR A 308 13.30 8.67 -6.38
CA TYR A 308 14.05 8.64 -5.13
C TYR A 308 13.42 7.70 -4.10
N LEU A 309 12.11 7.82 -3.84
CA LEU A 309 11.40 6.95 -2.90
C LEU A 309 11.42 5.47 -3.32
N ARG A 310 11.36 5.18 -4.63
CA ARG A 310 11.55 3.81 -5.14
C ARG A 310 12.96 3.30 -4.91
N GLN A 311 13.98 4.14 -5.10
CA GLN A 311 15.37 3.78 -4.83
C GLN A 311 15.60 3.49 -3.35
N ILE A 312 15.08 4.33 -2.45
CA ILE A 312 15.15 4.10 -1.01
C ILE A 312 14.37 2.85 -0.61
N HIS A 313 13.19 2.59 -1.17
CA HIS A 313 12.47 1.37 -0.85
C HIS A 313 13.25 0.09 -1.23
N ILE A 314 14.09 0.15 -2.28
CA ILE A 314 14.87 -0.99 -2.77
C ILE A 314 16.24 -1.11 -2.06
N ARG A 315 16.86 0.02 -1.70
CA ARG A 315 18.27 0.08 -1.26
C ARG A 315 18.51 0.86 0.03
N GLY A 316 17.48 1.48 0.58
CA GLY A 316 17.59 2.39 1.71
C GLY A 316 17.82 1.63 3.02
N THR A 317 18.58 2.24 3.91
CA THR A 317 18.75 1.74 5.27
C THR A 317 17.49 1.96 6.10
N SER A 318 17.39 1.25 7.22
CA SER A 318 16.29 1.41 8.18
C SER A 318 16.20 2.83 8.73
N LEU A 319 17.35 3.50 8.89
CA LEU A 319 17.44 4.89 9.34
C LEU A 319 17.04 5.90 8.26
N GLU A 320 17.42 5.67 6.99
CA GLU A 320 16.97 6.50 5.87
C GLU A 320 15.45 6.43 5.71
N LEU A 321 14.89 5.22 5.78
CA LEU A 321 13.44 5.02 5.75
C LEU A 321 12.73 5.69 6.92
N ALA A 322 13.28 5.59 8.13
CA ALA A 322 12.73 6.24 9.30
C ALA A 322 12.81 7.78 9.22
N SER A 323 13.90 8.31 8.64
CA SER A 323 14.06 9.75 8.34
C SER A 323 12.98 10.23 7.36
N GLU A 324 12.69 9.46 6.31
CA GLU A 324 11.61 9.79 5.37
C GLU A 324 10.23 9.84 6.05
N MET A 325 10.02 9.09 7.13
CA MET A 325 8.77 9.14 7.91
C MET A 325 8.65 10.41 8.78
N GLN A 326 9.75 11.07 9.11
CA GLN A 326 9.72 12.33 9.89
C GLN A 326 8.89 13.40 9.18
N ASN A 327 9.16 13.58 7.88
CA ASN A 327 8.57 14.64 7.05
C ASN A 327 7.15 14.33 6.58
N ARG A 328 6.68 13.10 6.76
CA ARG A 328 5.33 12.71 6.34
C ARG A 328 4.27 13.26 7.28
N VAL A 329 3.16 13.70 6.70
CA VAL A 329 1.95 14.04 7.44
C VAL A 329 1.18 12.76 7.72
N SER A 330 0.73 12.57 8.95
CA SER A 330 -0.17 11.48 9.34
C SER A 330 -1.33 12.02 10.17
N SER A 331 -2.47 11.32 10.14
CA SER A 331 -3.62 11.69 10.98
C SER A 331 -3.47 11.14 12.40
N LYS A 332 -2.89 9.94 12.54
CA LYS A 332 -2.54 9.34 13.82
C LYS A 332 -1.01 9.18 13.89
N PRO A 333 -0.37 9.40 15.06
CA PRO A 333 1.07 9.19 15.21
C PRO A 333 1.50 7.74 14.86
N LEU A 334 0.67 6.75 15.21
CA LEU A 334 0.91 5.34 14.95
C LEU A 334 0.98 5.00 13.44
N ASP A 335 0.33 5.78 12.57
CA ASP A 335 0.36 5.56 11.11
C ASP A 335 1.79 5.61 10.56
N LYS A 336 2.66 6.42 11.17
CA LYS A 336 4.07 6.52 10.76
C LYS A 336 4.83 5.24 11.09
N VAL A 337 4.54 4.60 12.22
CA VAL A 337 5.15 3.33 12.60
C VAL A 337 4.65 2.22 11.68
N ALA A 338 3.34 2.17 11.41
CA ALA A 338 2.77 1.19 10.49
C ALA A 338 3.31 1.34 9.05
N GLY A 339 3.44 2.59 8.56
CA GLY A 339 4.05 2.88 7.27
C GLY A 339 5.53 2.50 7.20
N LEU A 340 6.28 2.69 8.28
CA LEU A 340 7.68 2.26 8.36
C LEU A 340 7.82 0.74 8.34
N ALA A 341 6.94 0.01 9.05
CA ALA A 341 6.93 -1.45 9.06
C ALA A 341 6.79 -2.04 7.65
N TYR A 342 5.96 -1.41 6.80
CA TYR A 342 5.87 -1.73 5.38
C TYR A 342 7.21 -1.49 4.66
N LEU A 343 7.79 -0.31 4.83
CA LEU A 343 8.99 0.08 4.10
C LEU A 343 10.21 -0.77 4.43
N LEU A 344 10.33 -1.23 5.69
CA LEU A 344 11.40 -2.11 6.15
C LEU A 344 11.29 -3.54 5.57
N GLY A 345 10.17 -3.90 4.95
CA GLY A 345 9.98 -5.22 4.34
C GLY A 345 10.07 -6.38 5.33
N SER A 346 9.76 -6.15 6.61
CA SER A 346 9.82 -7.19 7.63
C SER A 346 8.79 -8.29 7.35
N ASN A 347 9.17 -9.55 7.55
CA ASN A 347 8.24 -10.68 7.44
C ASN A 347 7.18 -10.66 8.56
N CYS A 348 7.55 -10.16 9.73
CA CYS A 348 6.68 -10.00 10.88
C CYS A 348 6.50 -8.50 11.17
N ILE A 349 5.28 -8.06 11.44
CA ILE A 349 4.94 -6.65 11.68
C ILE A 349 3.99 -6.52 12.88
N PRO A 350 3.98 -5.39 13.60
CA PRO A 350 3.02 -5.14 14.69
C PRO A 350 1.58 -5.12 14.17
N ILE A 351 0.61 -5.44 15.02
CA ILE A 351 -0.79 -5.11 14.75
C ILE A 351 -1.01 -3.59 14.81
N TYR A 352 -2.05 -3.10 14.13
CA TYR A 352 -2.50 -1.73 14.30
C TYR A 352 -3.63 -1.67 15.33
N ASP A 353 -3.29 -1.35 16.56
CA ASP A 353 -4.27 -1.04 17.60
C ASP A 353 -4.38 0.49 17.71
N ALA A 354 -5.56 1.04 17.41
CA ALA A 354 -5.77 2.49 17.38
C ALA A 354 -5.57 3.16 18.75
N ASP A 355 -5.67 2.39 19.83
CA ASP A 355 -5.46 2.86 21.21
C ASP A 355 -3.98 2.72 21.65
N MET A 356 -3.14 2.05 20.86
CA MET A 356 -1.72 1.90 21.12
C MET A 356 -0.97 3.21 20.82
N SER A 357 -0.08 3.60 21.73
CA SER A 357 0.84 4.71 21.47
C SER A 357 1.82 4.35 20.35
N ASP A 358 2.25 5.35 19.58
CA ASP A 358 3.32 5.21 18.59
C ASP A 358 4.63 4.68 19.21
N SER A 359 4.93 5.07 20.45
CA SER A 359 6.08 4.57 21.21
C SER A 359 5.98 3.06 21.48
N ASN A 360 4.83 2.56 21.92
CA ASN A 360 4.63 1.12 22.11
C ASN A 360 4.65 0.37 20.78
N GLY A 361 4.03 0.93 19.74
CA GLY A 361 4.05 0.36 18.39
C GLY A 361 5.47 0.24 17.84
N TRP A 362 6.33 1.23 18.11
CA TRP A 362 7.74 1.22 17.74
C TRP A 362 8.51 0.12 18.49
N GLU A 363 8.29 -0.06 19.79
CA GLU A 363 8.91 -1.16 20.55
C GLU A 363 8.54 -2.53 19.96
N VAL A 364 7.25 -2.76 19.65
CA VAL A 364 6.82 -4.01 19.00
C VAL A 364 7.45 -4.16 17.61
N LEU A 365 7.58 -3.06 16.85
CA LEU A 365 8.24 -3.09 15.54
C LEU A 365 9.71 -3.48 15.65
N ILE A 366 10.47 -2.92 16.60
CA ILE A 366 11.86 -3.30 16.87
C ILE A 366 11.97 -4.79 17.14
N ASP A 367 11.10 -5.34 17.99
CA ASP A 367 11.15 -6.75 18.36
C ASP A 367 10.92 -7.72 17.19
N VAL A 368 10.14 -7.31 16.18
CA VAL A 368 9.87 -8.11 14.98
C VAL A 368 10.77 -7.76 13.80
N MET A 369 11.58 -6.71 13.92
CA MET A 369 12.46 -6.21 12.87
C MET A 369 13.56 -7.23 12.54
N SER A 370 14.03 -7.20 11.29
CA SER A 370 15.14 -8.07 10.88
C SER A 370 16.39 -7.85 11.73
N SER A 371 17.20 -8.91 11.89
CA SER A 371 18.51 -8.81 12.56
C SER A 371 19.44 -7.76 11.95
N SER A 372 19.34 -7.54 10.64
CA SER A 372 20.16 -6.56 9.93
C SER A 372 19.67 -5.14 10.19
N SER A 373 18.36 -4.91 10.14
CA SER A 373 17.77 -3.59 10.45
C SER A 373 18.00 -3.17 11.90
N ARG A 374 17.95 -4.12 12.86
CA ARG A 374 18.34 -3.83 14.25
C ARG A 374 19.83 -3.53 14.39
N ALA A 375 20.68 -4.22 13.64
CA ALA A 375 22.10 -3.91 13.59
C ALA A 375 22.34 -2.49 13.07
N GLU A 376 21.61 -2.07 12.03
CA GLU A 376 21.71 -0.69 11.53
C GLU A 376 21.35 0.33 12.63
N LEU A 377 20.27 0.11 13.37
CA LEU A 377 19.93 0.97 14.50
C LEU A 377 21.03 0.96 15.56
N PHE A 378 21.60 -0.20 15.88
CA PHE A 378 22.65 -0.34 16.89
C PHE A 378 23.98 0.33 16.49
N PHE A 379 24.41 0.20 15.23
CA PHE A 379 25.73 0.66 14.77
C PHE A 379 25.72 2.11 14.26
N TYR A 380 24.58 2.64 13.85
CA TYR A 380 24.48 3.93 13.17
C TYR A 380 23.61 4.95 13.90
N PHE A 381 22.87 4.54 14.95
CA PHE A 381 22.18 5.51 15.79
C PHE A 381 23.14 6.06 16.86
N PRO A 382 23.40 7.38 16.90
CA PRO A 382 24.54 7.95 17.65
C PRO A 382 24.29 8.15 19.15
N GLU A 383 23.03 8.10 19.59
CA GLU A 383 22.65 8.36 20.98
C GLU A 383 22.21 7.08 21.69
N PRO A 384 22.46 6.93 22.99
CA PRO A 384 21.82 5.86 23.75
C PRO A 384 20.30 6.03 23.71
N GLY A 385 19.61 4.91 23.52
CA GLY A 385 18.18 4.78 23.70
C GLY A 385 17.72 5.32 25.04
N ASN A 386 16.63 6.07 25.05
CA ASN A 386 15.98 6.56 26.26
C ASN A 386 14.71 5.76 26.65
N GLY A 387 14.49 4.61 26.02
CA GLY A 387 13.39 3.69 26.30
C GLY A 387 13.80 2.53 27.23
N ARG A 388 13.14 1.37 27.08
CA ARG A 388 13.43 0.17 27.89
C ARG A 388 14.85 -0.39 27.69
N LYS A 389 15.42 -0.25 26.50
CA LYS A 389 16.76 -0.73 26.16
C LYS A 389 17.61 0.46 25.70
N TYR A 390 18.83 0.59 26.22
CA TYR A 390 19.74 1.70 25.88
C TYR A 390 20.38 1.60 24.50
N TRP A 391 20.35 0.43 23.88
CA TRP A 391 20.90 0.24 22.54
C TRP A 391 19.88 0.58 21.45
N GLN A 392 18.58 0.62 21.78
CA GLN A 392 17.51 0.87 20.83
C GLN A 392 17.06 2.34 20.93
N PRO A 393 17.05 3.11 19.83
CA PRO A 393 16.47 4.45 19.86
C PRO A 393 14.98 4.38 20.19
N SER A 394 14.46 5.36 20.93
CA SER A 394 13.01 5.54 21.01
C SER A 394 12.44 6.11 19.72
N TRP A 395 11.13 5.99 19.55
CA TRP A 395 10.43 6.60 18.42
C TRP A 395 10.64 8.12 18.35
N GLN A 396 10.64 8.79 19.51
CA GLN A 396 10.90 10.23 19.57
C GLN A 396 12.32 10.57 19.12
N GLN A 397 13.32 9.79 19.55
CA GLN A 397 14.72 9.96 19.13
C GLN A 397 14.89 9.79 17.61
N ILE A 398 14.20 8.81 17.02
CA ILE A 398 14.12 8.65 15.56
C ILE A 398 13.51 9.87 14.90
N LEU A 399 12.44 10.44 15.46
CA LEU A 399 11.75 11.59 14.87
C LEU A 399 12.53 12.91 14.98
N THR A 400 13.44 13.02 15.95
CA THR A 400 14.23 14.25 16.19
C THR A 400 15.65 14.18 15.62
N MET A 401 16.02 13.08 14.97
CA MET A 401 17.36 12.88 14.42
C MET A 401 17.63 13.89 13.29
N LYS A 402 18.68 14.71 13.46
CA LYS A 402 18.99 15.85 12.56
C LYS A 402 19.84 15.51 11.34
N HIS A 403 20.38 14.30 11.25
CA HIS A 403 21.27 13.87 10.17
C HIS A 403 20.86 12.49 9.63
N GLY A 404 20.60 12.41 8.31
CA GLY A 404 20.46 11.15 7.61
C GLY A 404 21.85 10.58 7.34
N TRP A 405 22.21 9.48 8.00
CA TRP A 405 23.45 8.77 7.71
C TRP A 405 23.22 7.83 6.54
N THR A 406 24.04 7.97 5.49
CA THR A 406 23.91 7.26 4.20
C THR A 406 24.73 5.96 4.15
N SER A 407 25.01 5.35 5.29
CA SER A 407 25.97 4.25 5.38
C SER A 407 25.26 2.93 5.63
N SER A 408 25.34 2.02 4.66
CA SER A 408 24.80 0.66 4.74
C SER A 408 25.65 -0.23 5.63
N CYS A 409 25.00 -1.02 6.49
CA CYS A 409 25.62 -2.04 7.33
C CYS A 409 25.60 -3.42 6.66
N SER A 410 26.72 -4.14 6.67
CA SER A 410 26.78 -5.56 6.33
C SER A 410 26.77 -6.49 7.55
N GLU A 411 26.43 -5.97 8.74
CA GLU A 411 26.52 -6.71 10.01
C GLU A 411 25.14 -7.17 10.52
N HIS A 412 25.12 -8.17 11.39
CA HIS A 412 23.91 -8.83 11.88
C HIS A 412 23.86 -8.88 13.41
N VAL A 413 22.78 -8.40 14.01
CA VAL A 413 22.50 -8.56 15.46
C VAL A 413 21.47 -9.67 15.64
N GLN A 414 21.83 -10.75 16.34
CA GLN A 414 20.96 -11.90 16.55
C GLN A 414 20.18 -11.78 17.86
N HIS A 415 18.95 -12.28 17.86
CA HIS A 415 18.08 -12.35 19.03
C HIS A 415 17.72 -13.80 19.33
N ARG A 416 17.62 -14.14 20.62
CA ARG A 416 16.96 -15.35 21.14
C ARG A 416 15.88 -14.88 22.13
N ASP A 417 14.81 -15.66 22.32
CA ASP A 417 13.61 -15.40 23.17
C ASP A 417 13.85 -15.07 24.66
N THR A 418 15.05 -14.63 25.04
CA THR A 418 15.43 -14.16 26.37
C THR A 418 15.85 -12.70 26.23
N ASP A 419 15.55 -11.84 27.21
CA ASP A 419 15.88 -10.39 27.24
C ASP A 419 17.39 -10.04 27.12
N GLN A 420 18.23 -10.97 26.66
CA GLN A 420 19.65 -10.81 26.38
C GLN A 420 19.89 -10.80 24.87
N GLU A 421 20.38 -9.68 24.37
CA GLU A 421 20.79 -9.50 22.98
C GLU A 421 22.31 -9.60 22.86
N TRP A 422 22.78 -10.20 21.77
CA TRP A 422 24.20 -10.40 21.56
C TRP A 422 24.56 -10.17 20.09
N TYR A 423 25.66 -9.47 19.90
CA TYR A 423 26.26 -9.24 18.59
C TYR A 423 27.39 -10.25 18.36
N ARG A 424 27.44 -10.85 17.17
CA ARG A 424 28.52 -11.75 16.76
C ARG A 424 29.35 -11.08 15.67
N GLY A 425 30.48 -10.50 16.06
CA GLY A 425 31.42 -9.92 15.13
C GLY A 425 32.84 -9.91 15.66
N TYR A 426 33.71 -9.21 14.94
CA TYR A 426 35.09 -9.01 15.37
C TYR A 426 35.11 -8.04 16.54
N PHE A 427 35.88 -8.39 17.57
CA PHE A 427 36.15 -7.50 18.70
C PHE A 427 37.66 -7.29 18.82
N ILE A 428 38.04 -6.13 19.34
CA ILE A 428 39.42 -5.84 19.70
C ILE A 428 39.60 -6.30 21.14
N ASP A 429 40.51 -7.26 21.35
CA ASP A 429 40.76 -7.88 22.66
C ASP A 429 41.28 -6.87 23.70
N SER A 430 42.10 -5.89 23.27
CA SER A 430 42.54 -4.80 24.13
C SER A 430 42.90 -3.53 23.34
N ALA A 431 42.49 -2.38 23.87
CA ALA A 431 42.84 -1.06 23.36
C ALA A 431 42.90 -0.04 24.50
N ASN A 432 43.79 0.95 24.38
CA ASN A 432 43.88 2.09 25.28
C ASN A 432 43.07 3.25 24.70
N VAL A 433 42.21 3.85 25.52
CA VAL A 433 41.36 4.96 25.11
C VAL A 433 41.76 6.21 25.89
N HIS A 434 41.85 7.33 25.18
CA HIS A 434 42.26 8.62 25.73
C HIS A 434 41.30 9.73 25.29
N GLY A 435 40.97 10.65 26.20
CA GLY A 435 40.28 11.91 25.88
C GLY A 435 38.75 11.88 25.90
N LEU A 436 38.13 10.81 26.44
CA LEU A 436 36.65 10.73 26.60
C LEU A 436 36.18 10.96 28.05
N ASP A 437 37.10 10.93 29.01
CA ASP A 437 36.91 11.05 30.44
C ASP A 437 37.12 12.47 31.00
N GLU A 438 37.68 13.38 30.19
CA GLU A 438 37.97 14.77 30.55
C GLU A 438 36.96 15.75 29.93
N GLY A 439 36.50 16.75 30.71
CA GLY A 439 35.86 18.00 30.24
C GLY A 439 34.35 17.99 29.92
N LEU A 440 33.65 19.07 30.34
CA LEU A 440 32.38 19.54 29.75
C LEU A 440 32.75 20.40 28.53
N TRP A 441 32.75 19.82 27.34
CA TRP A 441 33.14 20.55 26.13
C TRP A 441 31.94 21.20 25.47
N GLU A 442 32.09 22.46 25.05
CA GLU A 442 31.13 23.17 24.19
C GLU A 442 31.17 22.66 22.74
N GLU A 443 32.21 21.92 22.34
CA GLU A 443 32.37 21.30 21.03
C GLU A 443 31.83 19.87 21.01
N MET A 444 30.73 19.65 20.27
CA MET A 444 30.09 18.35 20.05
C MET A 444 30.25 17.91 18.58
N PRO A 445 30.50 16.62 18.30
CA PRO A 445 30.74 15.52 19.23
C PRO A 445 32.12 15.57 19.90
N ARG A 446 32.24 15.05 21.13
CA ARG A 446 33.51 14.96 21.86
C ARG A 446 34.44 13.99 21.14
N GLN A 447 35.73 14.31 21.07
CA GLN A 447 36.72 13.52 20.31
C GLN A 447 37.78 12.92 21.22
N GLY A 448 38.03 11.63 21.06
CA GLY A 448 39.12 10.91 21.73
C GLY A 448 40.00 10.16 20.75
N LYS A 449 40.91 9.34 21.28
CA LYS A 449 41.75 8.43 20.50
C LYS A 449 41.74 7.03 21.11
N MET A 450 41.62 6.03 20.24
CA MET A 450 41.83 4.62 20.58
C MET A 450 43.17 4.17 20.02
N VAL A 451 44.03 3.60 20.86
CA VAL A 451 45.34 3.07 20.51
C VAL A 451 45.37 1.58 20.80
N PHE A 452 45.66 0.76 19.80
CA PHE A 452 45.81 -0.68 20.00
C PHE A 452 47.00 -1.25 19.26
N LYS A 453 47.49 -2.39 19.74
CA LYS A 453 48.68 -3.05 19.23
C LYS A 453 48.32 -3.92 18.03
N THR A 454 48.95 -3.67 16.87
CA THR A 454 48.75 -4.46 15.64
C THR A 454 49.84 -5.49 15.41
N SER A 455 51.04 -5.28 15.97
CA SER A 455 52.11 -6.28 16.01
C SER A 455 53.05 -6.00 17.19
N ALA A 456 54.07 -6.84 17.40
CA ALA A 456 55.04 -6.67 18.50
C ALA A 456 55.64 -5.24 18.58
N THR A 457 55.75 -4.55 17.44
CA THR A 457 56.41 -3.25 17.30
C THR A 457 55.51 -2.13 16.76
N HIS A 458 54.26 -2.42 16.37
CA HIS A 458 53.37 -1.44 15.76
C HIS A 458 52.10 -1.23 16.58
N PHE A 459 51.73 0.04 16.73
CA PHE A 459 50.48 0.50 17.31
C PHE A 459 49.71 1.28 16.25
N SER A 460 48.42 1.03 16.16
CA SER A 460 47.50 1.81 15.33
C SER A 460 46.68 2.74 16.23
N THR A 461 46.43 3.95 15.73
CA THR A 461 45.61 4.94 16.42
C THR A 461 44.42 5.31 15.55
N PHE A 462 43.22 5.27 16.14
CA PHE A 462 41.98 5.69 15.51
C PHE A 462 41.39 6.85 16.30
N LYS A 463 40.74 7.78 15.59
CA LYS A 463 39.88 8.78 16.23
C LYS A 463 38.58 8.12 16.66
N ILE A 464 38.08 8.50 17.83
CA ILE A 464 36.80 8.05 18.35
C ILE A 464 35.94 9.26 18.71
N PHE A 465 34.63 9.11 18.63
CA PHE A 465 33.67 10.17 18.84
C PHE A 465 32.66 9.79 19.93
N ALA A 466 32.21 10.77 20.70
CA ALA A 466 31.20 10.63 21.73
C ALA A 466 30.13 11.70 21.53
N HIS A 467 28.94 11.27 21.09
CA HIS A 467 27.81 12.18 20.81
C HIS A 467 27.02 12.57 22.06
N HIS A 468 27.37 12.04 23.22
CA HIS A 468 26.79 12.43 24.51
C HIS A 468 27.58 13.59 25.15
N SER A 469 26.85 14.51 25.77
CA SER A 469 27.37 15.73 26.38
C SER A 469 28.07 15.52 27.74
N TYR A 470 27.96 14.32 28.33
CA TYR A 470 28.55 14.00 29.63
C TYR A 470 29.79 13.08 29.48
N PRO A 471 30.80 13.21 30.35
CA PRO A 471 31.95 12.31 30.37
C PRO A 471 31.52 10.88 30.72
N ILE A 472 32.12 9.87 30.08
CA ILE A 472 31.92 8.47 30.46
C ILE A 472 33.20 7.96 31.14
N PRO A 473 33.12 7.42 32.36
CA PRO A 473 34.27 6.83 33.04
C PRO A 473 34.93 5.70 32.25
N ASN A 474 36.25 5.58 32.37
CA ASN A 474 37.00 4.45 31.79
C ASN A 474 36.44 3.10 32.29
N GLY A 475 36.25 2.17 31.34
CA GLY A 475 35.68 0.84 31.63
C GLY A 475 34.15 0.79 31.72
N SER A 476 33.44 1.93 31.53
CA SER A 476 31.97 1.98 31.54
C SER A 476 31.35 2.25 30.17
N TYR A 477 32.07 1.95 29.08
CA TYR A 477 31.58 2.07 27.70
C TYR A 477 32.12 0.96 26.80
N ALA A 478 31.35 0.67 25.75
CA ALA A 478 31.72 -0.14 24.61
C ALA A 478 32.05 0.80 23.44
N LEU A 479 33.13 0.51 22.72
CA LEU A 479 33.41 1.18 21.46
C LEU A 479 32.75 0.40 20.32
N ILE A 480 31.90 1.07 19.58
CA ILE A 480 31.14 0.52 18.46
C ILE A 480 31.63 1.21 17.21
N SER A 481 32.05 0.44 16.20
CA SER A 481 32.54 0.97 14.93
C SER A 481 31.51 0.75 13.84
N ASN A 482 31.35 1.72 12.96
CA ASN A 482 30.79 1.51 11.62
C ASN A 482 31.88 1.74 10.55
N VAL A 483 31.50 1.75 9.27
CA VAL A 483 32.45 1.88 8.13
C VAL A 483 33.20 3.22 8.13
N CYS A 484 32.67 4.25 8.80
CA CYS A 484 33.19 5.61 8.75
C CYS A 484 33.74 6.12 10.09
N GLU A 485 33.18 5.69 11.22
CA GLU A 485 33.46 6.28 12.55
C GLU A 485 33.38 5.22 13.67
N ILE A 486 34.05 5.51 14.80
CA ILE A 486 34.02 4.71 16.03
C ILE A 486 33.40 5.57 17.13
N TYR A 487 32.36 5.06 17.77
CA TYR A 487 31.62 5.76 18.82
C TYR A 487 31.71 5.06 20.17
N ALA A 488 31.65 5.83 21.25
CA ALA A 488 31.53 5.30 22.60
C ALA A 488 30.06 5.23 23.06
N HIS A 489 29.59 4.04 23.39
CA HIS A 489 28.28 3.80 24.01
C HIS A 489 28.45 3.39 25.48
N PRO A 490 27.73 4.00 26.43
CA PRO A 490 27.74 3.57 27.83
C PRO A 490 27.36 2.09 27.98
N ILE A 491 28.11 1.33 28.79
CA ILE A 491 27.75 -0.02 29.25
C ILE A 491 27.10 0.15 30.61
N HIS A 492 25.82 -0.21 30.71
CA HIS A 492 25.09 -0.29 31.98
C HIS A 492 24.40 -1.64 32.14
#